data_AF-A0A3A5UXN3-F1
#
_entry.id   AF-A0A3A5UXN3-F1
#
_cell.length_a   1.000
_cell.length_b   1.000
_cell.length_c   1.000
_cell.angle_alpha   90.00
_cell.angle_beta   90.00
_cell.angle_gamma   90.00
#
_symmetry.space_group_name_H-M   'P 1'
#
loop_
_entity.id
_entity.type
_entity.pdbx_description
1 polymer ?
#
loop_
_entity_poly.entity_id
_entity_poly.type
_entity_poly.pdbx_seq_one_letter_code
_entity_poly.pdbx_strand_id
1 'polypeptide(L)'
;MKKFYYQNNNLLLFTSVLFFVILIPTPAQGLCIGPEACGILGATFLSIITIPICLLAFLLVFWPKTRTLLQGFAILPGFMAILTGYLMVIRVNRFDLFYVPLIHVCLMTAMIIVGRLTSKNTESQV
;
A
#
# COMPACT_ATOMS: atom_id res chain seq x y z
N MET A 1 4.74 -31.04 -14.40
CA MET A 1 3.78 -30.81 -13.30
C MET A 1 4.10 -29.59 -12.41
N LYS A 2 5.34 -29.37 -11.96
CA LYS A 2 5.69 -28.17 -11.14
C LYS A 2 5.34 -26.81 -11.75
N LYS A 3 5.45 -26.66 -13.08
CA LYS A 3 5.19 -25.41 -13.80
C LYS A 3 3.71 -24.97 -13.76
N PHE A 4 2.77 -25.94 -13.79
CA PHE A 4 1.33 -25.68 -13.74
C PHE A 4 0.85 -25.29 -12.34
N TYR A 5 1.43 -25.87 -11.28
CA TYR A 5 1.11 -25.51 -9.89
C TYR A 5 1.59 -24.09 -9.53
N TYR A 6 2.76 -23.67 -10.03
CA TYR A 6 3.28 -22.32 -9.83
C TYR A 6 2.46 -21.27 -10.58
N GLN A 7 1.98 -21.58 -11.77
CA GLN A 7 1.12 -20.68 -12.56
C GLN A 7 -0.26 -20.51 -11.90
N ASN A 8 -0.83 -21.59 -11.36
CA ASN A 8 -2.13 -21.53 -10.67
C ASN A 8 -2.07 -20.71 -9.38
N ASN A 9 -0.99 -20.81 -8.60
CA ASN A 9 -0.82 -19.99 -7.39
C ASN A 9 -0.62 -18.51 -7.70
N ASN A 10 0.17 -18.17 -8.71
CA ASN A 10 0.33 -16.77 -9.12
C ASN A 10 -0.96 -16.20 -9.70
N LEU A 11 -1.73 -17.00 -10.44
CA LEU A 11 -3.06 -16.63 -10.92
C LEU A 11 -4.02 -16.42 -9.75
N LEU A 12 -4.06 -17.31 -8.76
CA LEU A 12 -4.89 -17.16 -7.55
C LEU A 12 -4.50 -15.93 -6.72
N LEU A 13 -3.19 -15.65 -6.59
CA LEU A 13 -2.68 -14.46 -5.91
C LEU A 13 -3.05 -13.20 -6.68
N PHE A 14 -2.87 -13.19 -8.01
CA PHE A 14 -3.27 -12.08 -8.86
C PHE A 14 -4.77 -11.87 -8.83
N THR A 15 -5.57 -12.92 -8.97
CA THR A 15 -7.03 -12.85 -8.94
C THR A 15 -7.51 -12.39 -7.58
N SER A 16 -6.91 -12.84 -6.47
CA SER A 16 -7.28 -12.39 -5.12
C SER A 16 -6.89 -10.94 -4.86
N VAL A 17 -5.72 -10.49 -5.34
CA VAL A 17 -5.30 -9.08 -5.27
C VAL A 17 -6.20 -8.22 -6.15
N LEU A 18 -6.53 -8.68 -7.36
CA LEU A 18 -7.42 -7.99 -8.28
C LEU A 18 -8.85 -7.93 -7.71
N PHE A 19 -9.32 -8.99 -7.05
CA PHE A 19 -10.61 -9.01 -6.36
C PHE A 19 -10.63 -8.01 -5.20
N PHE A 20 -9.56 -7.94 -4.41
CA PHE A 20 -9.41 -6.94 -3.35
C PHE A 20 -9.39 -5.51 -3.92
N VAL A 21 -8.68 -5.28 -5.02
CA VAL A 21 -8.60 -3.95 -5.67
C VAL A 21 -9.93 -3.55 -6.31
N ILE A 22 -10.68 -4.49 -6.88
CA ILE A 22 -11.95 -4.25 -7.56
C ILE A 22 -13.13 -4.13 -6.57
N LEU A 23 -13.16 -4.90 -5.48
CA LEU A 23 -14.26 -4.83 -4.50
C LEU A 23 -14.22 -3.58 -3.61
N ILE A 24 -13.11 -2.82 -3.59
CA ILE A 24 -12.88 -1.80 -2.56
C ILE A 24 -13.53 -0.41 -2.80
N PRO A 25 -13.94 0.06 -4.00
CA PRO A 25 -14.65 1.33 -4.09
C PRO A 25 -16.09 1.20 -4.62
N THR A 26 -16.91 0.32 -4.05
CA THR A 26 -18.37 0.45 -4.19
C THR A 26 -19.03 1.46 -3.24
N PRO A 27 -18.48 1.85 -2.05
CA PRO A 27 -19.19 2.85 -1.22
C PRO A 27 -18.95 4.29 -1.69
N ALA A 28 -17.93 4.54 -2.52
CA ALA A 28 -17.47 5.91 -2.79
C ALA A 28 -18.31 6.67 -3.84
N GLN A 29 -19.04 5.94 -4.70
CA GLN A 29 -19.90 6.55 -5.74
C GLN A 29 -21.11 7.26 -5.14
N GLY A 30 -21.49 6.95 -3.89
CA GLY A 30 -22.53 7.64 -3.12
C GLY A 30 -22.01 8.71 -2.17
N LEU A 31 -20.69 8.99 -2.14
CA LEU A 31 -20.10 9.88 -1.13
C LEU A 31 -19.97 11.35 -1.57
N CYS A 32 -19.96 11.73 -2.85
CA CYS A 32 -19.89 13.18 -3.22
C CYS A 32 -21.26 13.90 -3.07
N ILE A 33 -21.90 13.76 -1.91
CA ILE A 33 -23.05 14.59 -1.48
C ILE A 33 -22.55 15.85 -0.76
N GLY A 34 -21.29 15.87 -0.30
CA GLY A 34 -20.63 17.01 0.32
C GLY A 34 -19.12 17.06 0.04
N PRO A 35 -18.47 18.23 0.23
CA PRO A 35 -17.06 18.43 -0.08
C PRO A 35 -16.13 17.51 0.75
N GLU A 36 -16.51 17.18 1.98
CA GLU A 36 -15.74 16.29 2.87
C GLU A 36 -15.66 14.87 2.32
N ALA A 37 -16.78 14.39 1.80
CA ALA A 37 -16.92 13.01 1.35
C ALA A 37 -16.37 12.82 -0.08
N CYS A 38 -16.27 13.90 -0.87
CA CYS A 38 -15.47 13.91 -2.10
C CYS A 38 -13.95 13.83 -1.82
N GLY A 39 -13.49 14.36 -0.68
CA GLY A 39 -12.12 14.14 -0.19
C GLY A 39 -11.81 12.66 0.05
N ILE A 40 -12.76 11.89 0.58
CA ILE A 40 -12.62 10.43 0.77
C ILE A 40 -12.54 9.71 -0.57
N LEU A 41 -13.39 10.09 -1.54
CA LEU A 41 -13.34 9.52 -2.89
C LEU A 41 -11.94 9.70 -3.50
N GLY A 42 -11.41 10.93 -3.44
CA GLY A 42 -10.07 11.25 -3.90
C GLY A 42 -8.98 10.45 -3.18
N ALA A 43 -9.03 10.37 -1.86
CA ALA A 43 -8.07 9.61 -1.05
C ALA A 43 -8.13 8.09 -1.31
N THR A 44 -9.33 7.57 -1.60
CA THR A 44 -9.55 6.16 -1.94
C THR A 44 -8.96 5.86 -3.32
N PHE A 45 -9.22 6.71 -4.32
CA PHE A 45 -8.60 6.57 -5.65
C PHE A 45 -7.07 6.68 -5.59
N LEU A 46 -6.56 7.66 -4.84
CA LEU A 46 -5.13 7.79 -4.60
C LEU A 46 -4.55 6.55 -3.92
N SER A 47 -5.26 5.94 -2.97
CA SER A 47 -4.84 4.69 -2.34
C SER A 47 -4.83 3.51 -3.30
N ILE A 48 -5.85 3.39 -4.17
CA ILE A 48 -5.94 2.34 -5.20
C ILE A 48 -4.76 2.39 -6.16
N ILE A 49 -4.24 3.58 -6.46
CA ILE A 49 -3.04 3.74 -7.30
C ILE A 49 -1.76 3.55 -6.49
N THR A 50 -1.71 4.07 -5.27
CA THR A 50 -0.50 4.08 -4.44
C THR A 50 -0.13 2.69 -3.96
N ILE A 51 -1.11 1.84 -3.61
CA ILE A 51 -0.83 0.48 -3.14
C ILE A 51 -0.09 -0.35 -4.21
N PRO A 52 -0.57 -0.46 -5.47
CA PRO A 52 0.18 -1.11 -6.56
C PRO A 52 1.57 -0.54 -6.79
N ILE A 53 1.71 0.79 -6.74
CA ILE A 53 3.01 1.45 -6.91
C ILE A 53 3.96 1.08 -5.76
N CYS A 54 3.48 1.08 -4.52
CA CYS A 54 4.27 0.67 -3.36
C CYS A 54 4.67 -0.81 -3.44
N LEU A 55 3.79 -1.69 -3.92
CA LEU A 55 4.10 -3.10 -4.14
C LEU A 55 5.16 -3.30 -5.24
N LEU A 56 5.07 -2.56 -6.35
CA LEU A 56 6.10 -2.53 -7.39
C LEU A 56 7.43 -2.02 -6.84
N ALA A 57 7.41 -0.93 -6.07
CA ALA A 57 8.60 -0.42 -5.39
C ALA A 57 9.16 -1.46 -4.41
N PHE A 58 8.31 -2.25 -3.75
CA PHE A 58 8.74 -3.34 -2.88
C PHE A 58 9.53 -4.42 -3.62
N LEU A 59 9.35 -4.60 -4.94
CA LEU A 59 10.19 -5.52 -5.73
C LEU A 59 11.66 -5.06 -5.80
N LEU A 60 11.95 -3.77 -5.58
CA LEU A 60 13.33 -3.28 -5.47
C LEU A 60 14.08 -3.89 -4.28
N VAL A 61 13.38 -4.60 -3.39
CA VAL A 61 14.00 -5.40 -2.33
C VAL A 61 14.92 -6.50 -2.88
N PHE A 62 14.72 -6.98 -4.11
CA PHE A 62 15.59 -8.00 -4.70
C PHE A 62 16.98 -7.46 -5.03
N TRP A 63 17.15 -6.16 -5.22
CA TRP A 63 18.45 -5.54 -5.48
C TRP A 63 19.03 -4.88 -4.23
N PRO A 64 20.21 -5.29 -3.73
CA PRO A 64 20.79 -4.72 -2.52
C PRO A 64 21.08 -3.22 -2.64
N LYS A 65 21.47 -2.76 -3.84
CA LYS A 65 21.77 -1.34 -4.13
C LYS A 65 20.54 -0.43 -4.10
N THR A 66 19.34 -0.96 -4.37
CA THR A 66 18.08 -0.19 -4.41
C THR A 66 17.32 -0.23 -3.09
N ARG A 67 17.80 -0.96 -2.07
CA ARG A 67 17.12 -1.09 -0.77
C ARG A 67 17.16 0.18 0.08
N THR A 68 18.16 1.05 -0.10
CA THR A 68 18.18 2.36 0.57
C THR A 68 17.12 3.29 -0.02
N LEU A 69 16.86 3.19 -1.34
CA LEU A 69 15.76 3.89 -2.00
C LEU A 69 14.39 3.42 -1.47
N LEU A 70 14.29 2.16 -1.03
CA LEU A 70 13.07 1.63 -0.39
C LEU A 70 12.66 2.43 0.86
N GLN A 71 13.63 2.93 1.64
CA GLN A 71 13.34 3.78 2.81
C GLN A 71 12.78 5.14 2.39
N GLY A 72 13.30 5.72 1.29
CA GLY A 72 12.75 6.94 0.71
C GLY A 72 11.34 6.72 0.15
N PHE A 73 11.11 5.61 -0.54
CA PHE A 73 9.79 5.25 -1.04
C PHE A 73 8.78 4.96 0.07
N ALA A 74 9.22 4.60 1.29
CA ALA A 74 8.34 4.42 2.44
C ALA A 74 7.65 5.72 2.90
N ILE A 75 8.16 6.89 2.51
CA ILE A 75 7.52 8.19 2.76
C ILE A 75 6.15 8.26 2.07
N LEU A 76 6.02 7.66 0.88
CA LEU A 76 4.79 7.70 0.09
C LEU A 76 3.60 7.00 0.78
N PRO A 77 3.69 5.72 1.21
CA PRO A 77 2.63 5.10 1.99
C PRO A 77 2.47 5.79 3.36
N GLY A 78 3.53 6.31 3.98
CA GLY A 78 3.40 7.10 5.21
C GLY A 78 2.53 8.36 5.05
N PHE A 79 2.75 9.12 3.98
CA PHE A 79 1.92 10.27 3.63
C PHE A 79 0.48 9.87 3.35
N MET A 80 0.27 8.77 2.62
CA MET A 80 -1.08 8.26 2.36
C MET A 80 -1.78 7.80 3.64
N ALA A 81 -1.08 7.18 4.58
CA ALA A 81 -1.65 6.80 5.88
C ALA A 81 -2.14 8.03 6.67
N ILE A 82 -1.37 9.11 6.68
CA ILE A 82 -1.77 10.37 7.34
C ILE A 82 -2.96 11.00 6.62
N LEU A 83 -2.91 11.10 5.29
CA LEU A 83 -3.97 11.70 4.49
C LEU A 83 -5.29 10.94 4.62
N THR A 84 -5.25 9.62 4.46
CA THR A 84 -6.44 8.75 4.58
C THR A 84 -6.94 8.69 6.02
N GLY A 85 -6.04 8.62 7.02
CA GLY A 85 -6.40 8.69 8.42
C GLY A 85 -7.10 10.00 8.78
N TYR A 86 -6.58 11.14 8.34
CA TYR A 86 -7.21 12.44 8.57
C TYR A 86 -8.60 12.53 7.92
N LEU A 87 -8.74 12.13 6.66
CA LEU A 87 -10.00 12.24 5.94
C LEU A 87 -11.05 11.24 6.45
N MET A 88 -10.65 10.01 6.80
CA MET A 88 -11.58 8.95 7.19
C MET A 88 -11.91 8.96 8.68
N VAL A 89 -10.92 9.19 9.56
CA VAL A 89 -11.11 9.14 11.03
C VAL A 89 -11.55 10.50 11.57
N ILE A 90 -10.89 11.59 11.15
CA ILE A 90 -11.11 12.91 11.75
C ILE A 90 -12.25 13.67 11.05
N ARG A 91 -12.28 13.67 9.71
CA ARG A 91 -13.25 14.49 8.96
C ARG A 91 -14.64 13.88 8.83
N VAL A 92 -14.76 12.57 8.66
CA VAL A 92 -16.05 11.92 8.32
C VAL A 92 -16.41 10.78 9.30
N ASN A 93 -15.54 10.47 10.26
CA ASN A 93 -15.78 9.48 11.31
C ASN A 93 -16.23 8.10 10.77
N ARG A 94 -15.68 7.70 9.62
CA ARG A 94 -16.07 6.50 8.88
C ARG A 94 -15.09 5.37 9.17
N PHE A 95 -15.27 4.76 10.35
CA PHE A 95 -14.42 3.67 10.82
C PHE A 95 -14.44 2.42 9.94
N ASP A 96 -15.47 2.23 9.11
CA ASP A 96 -15.51 1.15 8.12
C ASP A 96 -14.31 1.20 7.15
N LEU A 97 -13.72 2.37 6.89
CA LEU A 97 -12.56 2.52 6.02
C LEU A 97 -11.24 2.60 6.79
N PHE A 98 -11.23 2.34 8.10
CA PHE A 98 -10.02 2.38 8.93
C PHE A 98 -8.92 1.40 8.44
N TYR A 99 -9.31 0.34 7.73
CA TYR A 99 -8.36 -0.59 7.14
C TYR A 99 -7.46 0.06 6.06
N VAL A 100 -7.91 1.13 5.40
CA VAL A 100 -7.13 1.80 4.33
C VAL A 100 -5.85 2.46 4.87
N PRO A 101 -5.90 3.37 5.87
CA PRO A 101 -4.69 3.91 6.48
C PRO A 101 -3.85 2.81 7.16
N LEU A 102 -4.47 1.78 7.71
CA LEU A 102 -3.76 0.66 8.33
C LEU A 102 -2.86 -0.08 7.33
N ILE A 103 -3.36 -0.37 6.12
CA ILE A 103 -2.57 -1.02 5.05
C ILE A 103 -1.35 -0.17 4.69
N HIS A 104 -1.52 1.15 4.58
CA HIS A 104 -0.43 2.07 4.28
C HIS A 104 0.63 2.10 5.40
N VAL A 105 0.22 2.08 6.66
CA VAL A 105 1.14 1.97 7.81
C VAL A 105 1.92 0.65 7.77
N CYS A 106 1.25 -0.46 7.46
CA CYS A 106 1.91 -1.76 7.32
C CYS A 106 2.95 -1.74 6.18
N LEU A 107 2.61 -1.17 5.02
CA LEU A 107 3.53 -1.03 3.89
C LEU A 107 4.74 -0.16 4.24
N MET A 108 4.52 1.01 4.84
CA MET A 108 5.59 1.90 5.30
C MET A 108 6.55 1.16 6.25
N THR A 109 6.00 0.47 7.25
CA THR A 109 6.79 -0.25 8.25
C THR A 109 7.60 -1.37 7.61
N ALA A 110 7.00 -2.14 6.70
CA ALA A 110 7.69 -3.20 5.97
C ALA A 110 8.87 -2.63 5.14
N MET A 111 8.66 -1.52 4.43
CA MET A 111 9.70 -0.88 3.61
C MET A 111 10.87 -0.36 4.47
N ILE A 112 10.57 0.26 5.62
CA ILE A 112 11.60 0.75 6.55
C ILE A 112 12.38 -0.41 7.17
N ILE A 113 11.71 -1.44 7.68
CA ILE A 113 12.36 -2.60 8.31
C ILE A 113 13.32 -3.25 7.32
N VAL A 114 12.86 -3.54 6.11
CA VAL A 114 13.71 -4.22 5.13
C VAL A 114 14.86 -3.32 4.66
N GLY A 115 14.60 -2.03 4.46
CA GLY A 115 15.63 -1.05 4.16
C GLY A 115 16.70 -0.97 5.26
N ARG A 116 16.31 -1.03 6.54
CA ARG A 116 17.24 -0.95 7.69
C ARG A 116 18.01 -2.24 7.96
N LEU A 117 17.35 -3.39 7.87
CA LEU A 117 18.00 -4.70 8.06
C LEU A 117 19.14 -4.93 7.06
N THR A 118 19.02 -4.39 5.84
CA THR A 118 20.10 -4.51 4.86
C THR A 118 21.24 -3.54 5.12
N SER A 119 20.99 -2.30 5.55
CA SER A 119 22.06 -1.34 5.90
C SER A 119 23.05 -1.95 6.90
N LYS A 120 22.52 -2.58 7.97
CA LYS A 120 23.33 -3.25 8.99
C LYS A 120 24.15 -4.43 8.44
N ASN A 121 23.62 -5.17 7.46
CA ASN A 121 24.36 -6.28 6.83
C ASN A 121 25.47 -5.76 5.90
N THR A 122 25.24 -4.64 5.20
CA THR A 122 26.27 -4.04 4.33
C THR A 122 27.40 -3.42 5.16
N GLU A 123 27.10 -2.79 6.30
CA GLU A 123 28.12 -2.26 7.23
C GLU A 123 28.93 -3.36 7.92
N SER A 124 28.36 -4.56 8.13
CA SER A 124 29.07 -5.69 8.73
C SER A 124 30.03 -6.42 7.77
N GLN A 125 30.07 -6.05 6.49
CA GLN A 125 30.86 -6.71 5.44
C GLN A 125 32.02 -5.84 4.93
N VAL A 126 32.28 -4.68 5.58
CA VAL A 126 33.40 -3.76 5.28
C VAL A 126 34.41 -3.81 6.41
#